data_AF-A0A1D8IJT3-F1
#
_entry.id   AF-A0A1D8IJT3-F1
#
_cell.length_a   1.000
_cell.length_b   1.000
_cell.length_c   1.000
_cell.angle_alpha   90.00
_cell.angle_beta   90.00
_cell.angle_gamma   90.00
#
_symmetry.space_group_name_H-M   'P 1'
#
loop_
_entity.id
_entity.type
_entity.pdbx_description
1 polymer ?
#
loop_
_entity_poly.entity_id
_entity_poly.type
_entity_poly.pdbx_seq_one_letter_code
_entity_poly.pdbx_strand_id
1 'polypeptide(L)'
;MAALKRFGLQLLALRIETLAEFECFRDLGFDYFQGYFLSRPRVIKHGASLPPNKIALLRLFAIIHDPLTETREIERAIAADPILSYKLLRLINSAFFNLPRPVTALKDTILLLGRQRLATWCTLLALTQLSDKPAAVFVIALARARMCELLGEATNSIESGDGFIVGLLSALDILLDRPLPQVISPLPLSSEIKQAILGHEGVLGRYLGVVMAYELSRWREIARGGIPAALLTRARLDALDWASSVLQLTANVAPPRIA
;
A
#
# COMPACT_ATOMS: atom_id res chain seq x y z
N MET A 1 7.11 32.07 17.20
CA MET A 1 8.16 31.18 16.67
C MET A 1 9.57 31.60 17.08
N ALA A 2 9.99 32.85 16.88
CA ALA A 2 11.31 33.35 17.31
C ALA A 2 11.62 33.10 18.81
N ALA A 3 10.60 33.22 19.69
CA ALA A 3 10.73 32.94 21.11
C ALA A 3 11.00 31.46 21.47
N LEU A 4 10.61 30.51 20.60
CA LEU A 4 10.80 29.07 20.79
C LEU A 4 12.12 28.58 20.18
N LYS A 5 12.52 29.16 19.03
CA LYS A 5 13.82 28.85 18.38
C LYS A 5 15.03 29.16 19.27
N ARG A 6 14.92 30.12 20.21
CA ARG A 6 15.99 30.42 21.19
C ARG A 6 16.36 29.23 22.08
N PHE A 7 15.46 28.26 22.24
CA PHE A 7 15.64 27.10 23.11
C PHE A 7 16.19 25.88 22.36
N GLY A 8 16.51 25.99 21.06
CA GLY A 8 17.03 24.88 20.26
C GLY A 8 16.05 23.71 20.10
N LEU A 9 14.76 23.93 20.34
CA LEU A 9 13.74 22.90 20.29
C LEU A 9 13.33 22.61 18.84
N GLN A 10 13.21 21.33 18.50
CA GLN A 10 12.60 20.89 17.24
C GLN A 10 11.07 20.83 17.41
N LEU A 11 10.33 21.44 16.49
CA LEU A 11 8.89 21.59 16.57
C LEU A 11 8.19 20.57 15.66
N LEU A 12 7.28 19.80 16.23
CA LEU A 12 6.44 18.83 15.52
C LEU A 12 5.00 19.34 15.46
N ALA A 13 4.47 19.50 14.25
CA ALA A 13 3.06 19.81 14.02
C ALA A 13 2.26 18.51 13.92
N LEU A 14 1.27 18.33 14.80
CA LEU A 14 0.47 17.10 14.90
C LEU A 14 -0.90 17.27 14.24
N ARG A 15 -1.45 16.16 13.72
CA ARG A 15 -2.79 16.07 13.10
C ARG A 15 -3.05 17.06 11.96
N ILE A 16 -2.07 17.24 11.08
CA ILE A 16 -2.25 18.05 9.86
C ILE A 16 -3.15 17.30 8.87
N GLU A 17 -4.33 17.82 8.57
CA GLU A 17 -5.32 17.13 7.73
C GLU A 17 -5.31 17.62 6.27
N THR A 18 -4.72 18.79 6.00
CA THR A 18 -4.71 19.40 4.66
C THR A 18 -3.32 19.89 4.22
N LEU A 19 -3.12 20.01 2.89
CA LEU A 19 -1.89 20.59 2.33
C LEU A 19 -1.73 22.07 2.73
N ALA A 20 -2.84 22.81 2.86
CA ALA A 20 -2.82 24.20 3.29
C ALA A 20 -2.34 24.35 4.74
N GLU A 21 -2.75 23.47 5.65
CA GLU A 21 -2.23 23.44 7.02
C GLU A 21 -0.74 23.07 7.04
N PHE A 22 -0.31 22.11 6.22
CA PHE A 22 1.10 21.77 6.09
C PHE A 22 1.95 22.97 5.64
N GLU A 23 1.53 23.65 4.56
CA GLU A 23 2.23 24.83 4.04
C GLU A 23 2.27 25.95 5.07
N CYS A 24 1.16 26.21 5.77
CA CYS A 24 1.09 27.16 6.86
C CYS A 24 2.09 26.83 7.99
N PHE A 25 2.10 25.59 8.50
CA PHE A 25 3.02 25.19 9.57
C PHE A 25 4.47 25.15 9.12
N ARG A 26 4.74 24.80 7.85
CA ARG A 26 6.06 24.87 7.25
C ARG A 26 6.57 26.31 7.20
N ASP A 27 5.73 27.24 6.73
CA ASP A 27 6.10 28.65 6.61
C ASP A 27 6.22 29.33 8.00
N LEU A 28 5.51 28.81 9.01
CA LEU A 28 5.72 29.17 10.41
C LEU A 28 7.05 28.65 10.97
N GLY A 29 7.69 27.67 10.34
CA GLY A 29 9.01 27.15 10.70
C GLY A 29 8.99 25.95 11.65
N PHE A 30 8.00 25.07 11.53
CA PHE A 30 8.03 23.73 12.15
C PHE A 30 9.05 22.82 11.45
N ASP A 31 9.68 21.92 12.23
CA ASP A 31 10.73 21.01 11.76
C ASP A 31 10.15 19.67 11.29
N TYR A 32 9.11 19.18 11.96
CA TYR A 32 8.47 17.90 11.67
C TYR A 32 6.95 18.03 11.55
N PHE A 33 6.35 17.08 10.83
CA PHE A 33 4.92 17.10 10.51
C PHE A 33 4.35 15.68 10.64
N GLN A 34 3.25 15.56 11.38
CA GLN A 34 2.44 14.37 11.50
C GLN A 34 1.01 14.73 11.13
N GLY A 35 0.42 14.00 10.18
CA GLY A 35 -0.93 14.30 9.74
C GLY A 35 -1.36 13.52 8.50
N TYR A 36 -2.67 13.49 8.27
CA TYR A 36 -3.30 12.75 7.18
C TYR A 36 -3.09 13.39 5.79
N PHE A 37 -2.55 14.60 5.71
CA PHE A 37 -2.43 15.30 4.42
C PHE A 37 -1.44 14.63 3.44
N LEU A 38 -0.42 13.92 3.94
CA LEU A 38 0.47 13.07 3.12
C LEU A 38 -0.29 11.88 2.50
N SER A 39 -1.44 11.54 3.09
CA SER A 39 -2.30 10.43 2.75
C SER A 39 -3.61 10.91 2.09
N ARG A 40 -3.61 12.05 1.39
CA ARG A 40 -4.73 12.46 0.52
C ARG A 40 -4.29 12.63 -0.93
N PRO A 41 -5.11 12.21 -1.92
CA PRO A 41 -4.87 12.52 -3.32
C PRO A 41 -4.80 14.04 -3.52
N ARG A 42 -3.82 14.52 -4.28
CA ARG A 42 -3.90 15.87 -4.84
C ARG A 42 -5.01 15.82 -5.88
N VAL A 43 -6.09 16.58 -5.70
CA VAL A 43 -7.18 16.62 -6.67
C VAL A 43 -6.65 17.25 -7.96
N ILE A 44 -6.22 16.41 -8.90
CA ILE A 44 -5.90 16.84 -10.25
C ILE A 44 -7.23 17.26 -10.88
N LYS A 45 -7.30 18.50 -11.40
CA LYS A 45 -8.50 19.06 -12.02
C LYS A 45 -9.10 18.05 -13.02
N HIS A 46 -10.43 17.90 -13.00
CA HIS A 46 -11.16 17.00 -13.88
C HIS A 46 -10.71 17.16 -15.34
N GLY A 47 -10.40 16.04 -16.03
CA GLY A 47 -10.11 16.02 -17.47
C GLY A 47 -8.68 15.65 -17.87
N ALA A 48 -7.71 15.56 -16.94
CA ALA A 48 -6.38 15.07 -17.28
C ALA A 48 -6.39 13.54 -17.49
N SER A 49 -6.09 13.09 -18.71
CA SER A 49 -5.86 11.67 -19.01
C SER A 49 -4.74 11.12 -18.13
N LEU A 50 -4.84 9.87 -17.70
CA LEU A 50 -3.74 9.23 -16.98
C LEU A 50 -2.51 9.19 -17.89
N PRO A 51 -1.32 9.50 -17.35
CA PRO A 51 -0.07 9.21 -18.04
C PRO A 51 -0.03 7.77 -18.59
N PRO A 52 0.52 7.53 -19.79
CA PRO A 52 0.48 6.21 -20.45
C PRO A 52 1.00 5.06 -19.59
N ASN A 53 2.00 5.32 -18.75
CA ASN A 53 2.54 4.38 -17.79
C ASN A 53 1.50 3.97 -16.73
N LYS A 54 0.73 4.91 -16.16
CA LYS A 54 -0.36 4.62 -15.21
C LYS A 54 -1.50 3.83 -15.88
N ILE A 55 -1.75 4.06 -17.18
CA ILE A 55 -2.71 3.26 -17.96
C ILE A 55 -2.21 1.81 -18.13
N ALA A 56 -0.94 1.61 -18.46
CA ALA A 56 -0.34 0.28 -18.56
C ALA A 56 -0.45 -0.49 -17.24
N LEU A 57 -0.28 0.20 -16.10
CA LEU A 57 -0.46 -0.39 -14.77
C LEU A 57 -1.91 -0.82 -14.50
N LEU A 58 -2.90 0.02 -14.84
CA LEU A 58 -4.31 -0.36 -14.70
C LEU A 58 -4.69 -1.55 -15.60
N ARG A 59 -4.09 -1.65 -16.79
CA ARG A 59 -4.27 -2.83 -17.67
C ARG A 59 -3.66 -4.08 -17.06
N LEU A 60 -2.43 -3.99 -16.57
CA LEU A 60 -1.79 -5.10 -15.85
C LEU A 60 -2.64 -5.51 -14.65
N PHE A 61 -3.15 -4.55 -13.88
CA PHE A 61 -4.05 -4.81 -12.76
C PHE A 61 -5.30 -5.58 -13.21
N ALA A 62 -5.98 -5.12 -14.26
CA ALA A 62 -7.18 -5.77 -14.78
C ALA A 62 -6.90 -7.21 -15.21
N ILE A 63 -5.79 -7.46 -15.91
CA ILE A 63 -5.35 -8.81 -16.32
C ILE A 63 -5.09 -9.69 -15.10
N ILE A 64 -4.33 -9.22 -14.10
CA ILE A 64 -3.97 -10.10 -12.98
C ILE A 64 -5.16 -10.37 -12.05
N HIS A 65 -6.08 -9.41 -11.89
CA HIS A 65 -7.23 -9.57 -10.99
C HIS A 65 -8.49 -10.19 -11.62
N ASP A 66 -8.60 -10.30 -12.96
CA ASP A 66 -9.78 -10.88 -13.62
C ASP A 66 -9.83 -12.42 -13.51
N PRO A 67 -10.70 -13.04 -12.69
CA PRO A 67 -10.67 -14.49 -12.42
C PRO A 67 -10.68 -15.41 -13.66
N LEU A 68 -11.10 -14.91 -14.83
CA LEU A 68 -11.10 -15.66 -16.10
C LEU A 68 -9.75 -15.71 -16.84
N THR A 69 -8.82 -14.80 -16.53
CA THR A 69 -7.50 -14.77 -17.22
C THR A 69 -6.66 -16.00 -16.90
N GLU A 70 -6.01 -16.57 -17.91
CA GLU A 70 -5.13 -17.72 -17.71
C GLU A 70 -3.78 -17.31 -17.10
N THR A 71 -3.19 -18.21 -16.30
CA THR A 71 -1.84 -18.04 -15.72
C THR A 71 -0.78 -17.66 -16.76
N ARG A 72 -0.87 -18.17 -17.99
CA ARG A 72 0.05 -17.86 -19.08
C ARG A 72 -0.07 -16.41 -19.56
N GLU A 73 -1.28 -15.85 -19.56
CA GLU A 73 -1.50 -14.46 -19.95
C GLU A 73 -0.98 -13.50 -18.88
N ILE A 74 -1.18 -13.85 -17.60
CA ILE A 74 -0.59 -13.14 -16.46
C ILE A 74 0.94 -13.15 -16.56
N GLU A 75 1.54 -14.32 -16.81
CA GLU A 75 2.98 -14.46 -16.99
C GLU A 75 3.50 -13.57 -18.13
N ARG A 76 2.84 -13.58 -19.30
CA ARG A 76 3.21 -12.71 -20.43
C ARG A 76 3.09 -11.23 -20.10
N ALA A 77 2.04 -10.83 -19.38
CA ALA A 77 1.83 -9.44 -19.00
C ALA A 77 2.91 -8.94 -18.03
N ILE A 78 3.33 -9.78 -17.08
CA ILE A 78 4.43 -9.45 -16.15
C ILE A 78 5.78 -9.47 -16.89
N ALA A 79 6.03 -10.48 -17.73
CA ALA A 79 7.27 -10.63 -18.49
C ALA A 79 7.52 -9.51 -19.52
N ALA A 80 6.46 -8.81 -19.95
CA ALA A 80 6.58 -7.63 -20.80
C ALA A 80 7.35 -6.47 -20.13
N ASP A 81 7.46 -6.49 -18.79
CA ASP A 81 8.29 -5.57 -18.01
C ASP A 81 9.40 -6.36 -17.27
N PRO A 82 10.64 -6.37 -17.79
CA PRO A 82 11.77 -7.05 -17.16
C PRO A 82 12.12 -6.52 -15.77
N ILE A 83 11.88 -5.23 -15.52
CA ILE A 83 12.17 -4.60 -14.23
C ILE A 83 11.16 -5.10 -13.20
N LEU A 84 9.87 -5.10 -13.55
CA LEU A 84 8.81 -5.67 -12.72
C LEU A 84 9.07 -7.15 -12.41
N SER A 85 9.38 -7.93 -13.45
CA SER A 85 9.67 -9.37 -13.31
C SER A 85 10.83 -9.63 -12.36
N TYR A 86 11.93 -8.89 -12.51
CA TYR A 86 13.09 -8.98 -11.63
C TYR A 86 12.74 -8.60 -10.18
N LYS A 87 12.06 -7.46 -9.97
CA LYS A 87 11.66 -7.01 -8.62
C LYS A 87 10.73 -8.01 -7.96
N LEU A 88 9.81 -8.61 -8.70
CA LEU A 88 8.89 -9.63 -8.19
C LEU A 88 9.63 -10.89 -7.73
N LEU A 89 10.51 -11.44 -8.58
CA LEU A 89 11.31 -12.61 -8.21
C LEU A 89 12.23 -12.32 -7.02
N ARG A 90 12.86 -11.14 -6.95
CA ARG A 90 13.69 -10.75 -5.81
C ARG A 90 12.86 -10.64 -4.52
N LEU A 91 11.68 -10.04 -4.60
CA LEU A 91 10.77 -9.92 -3.47
C LEU A 91 10.35 -11.29 -2.96
N ILE A 92 9.99 -12.21 -3.87
CA ILE A 92 9.55 -13.58 -3.52
C ILE A 92 10.68 -14.39 -2.91
N ASN A 93 11.91 -14.21 -3.38
CA ASN A 93 13.09 -14.86 -2.81
C ASN A 93 13.64 -14.18 -1.56
N SER A 94 12.99 -13.14 -1.05
CA SER A 94 13.41 -12.50 0.18
C SER A 94 13.09 -13.38 1.40
N ALA A 95 13.78 -13.10 2.50
CA ALA A 95 13.55 -13.79 3.78
C ALA A 95 12.08 -13.74 4.25
N PHE A 96 11.28 -12.80 3.72
CA PHE A 96 9.87 -12.67 4.05
C PHE A 96 9.03 -13.90 3.67
N PHE A 97 9.22 -14.45 2.47
CA PHE A 97 8.44 -15.63 2.06
C PHE A 97 9.01 -16.94 2.60
N ASN A 98 10.19 -16.88 3.26
CA ASN A 98 10.85 -18.00 3.94
C ASN A 98 10.82 -19.30 3.12
N LEU A 99 11.17 -19.20 1.84
CA LEU A 99 11.04 -20.32 0.92
C LEU A 99 12.17 -21.34 1.12
N PRO A 100 11.85 -22.65 1.11
CA PRO A 100 12.86 -23.69 1.26
C PRO A 100 13.82 -23.75 0.06
N ARG A 101 13.40 -23.23 -1.11
CA ARG A 101 14.21 -23.13 -2.33
C ARG A 101 13.88 -21.83 -3.07
N PRO A 102 14.87 -21.20 -3.72
CA PRO A 102 14.63 -19.99 -4.49
C PRO A 102 13.80 -20.29 -5.75
N VAL A 103 12.88 -19.38 -6.05
CA VAL A 103 12.04 -19.39 -7.25
C VAL A 103 12.74 -18.63 -8.37
N THR A 104 12.89 -19.26 -9.53
CA THR A 104 13.60 -18.68 -10.69
C THR A 104 12.67 -18.34 -11.85
N ALA A 105 11.43 -18.85 -11.85
CA ALA A 105 10.45 -18.64 -12.91
C ALA A 105 9.16 -17.96 -12.41
N LEU A 106 8.55 -17.15 -13.28
CA LEU A 106 7.27 -16.49 -12.99
C LEU A 106 6.14 -17.51 -12.78
N LYS A 107 6.08 -18.57 -13.58
CA LYS A 107 5.10 -19.64 -13.39
C LYS A 107 5.10 -20.22 -11.97
N ASP A 108 6.28 -20.50 -11.42
CA ASP A 108 6.44 -21.07 -10.07
C ASP A 108 6.03 -20.07 -8.99
N THR A 109 6.32 -18.79 -9.24
CA THR A 109 5.86 -17.67 -8.42
C THR A 109 4.33 -17.60 -8.35
N ILE A 110 3.64 -17.77 -9.48
CA ILE A 110 2.16 -17.74 -9.53
C ILE A 110 1.57 -18.93 -8.77
N LEU A 111 2.17 -20.12 -8.93
CA LEU A 111 1.74 -21.32 -8.24
C LEU A 111 1.92 -21.20 -6.71
N LEU A 112 3.02 -20.61 -6.28
CA LEU A 112 3.38 -20.44 -4.87
C LEU A 112 2.51 -19.39 -4.17
N LEU A 113 2.35 -18.21 -4.76
CA LEU A 113 1.62 -17.10 -4.14
C LEU A 113 0.11 -17.22 -4.27
N GLY A 114 -0.33 -17.93 -5.31
CA GLY A 114 -1.67 -17.79 -5.83
C GLY A 114 -1.85 -16.47 -6.57
N ARG A 115 -2.85 -16.46 -7.44
CA ARG A 115 -3.14 -15.35 -8.34
C ARG A 115 -3.38 -14.02 -7.62
N GLN A 116 -4.16 -14.05 -6.55
CA GLN A 116 -4.60 -12.86 -5.84
C GLN A 116 -3.41 -12.11 -5.18
N ARG A 117 -2.52 -12.83 -4.50
CA ARG A 117 -1.33 -12.25 -3.87
C ARG A 117 -0.32 -11.79 -4.91
N LEU A 118 -0.14 -12.54 -6.00
CA LEU A 118 0.68 -12.12 -7.13
C LEU A 118 0.23 -10.77 -7.70
N ALA A 119 -1.08 -10.63 -7.95
CA ALA A 119 -1.69 -9.40 -8.46
C ALA A 119 -1.36 -8.19 -7.58
N THR A 120 -1.45 -8.41 -6.27
CA THR A 120 -1.20 -7.39 -5.26
C THR A 120 0.25 -6.93 -5.27
N TRP A 121 1.19 -7.87 -5.33
CA TRP A 121 2.61 -7.57 -5.37
C TRP A 121 3.06 -6.95 -6.68
N CYS A 122 2.56 -7.43 -7.81
CA CYS A 122 2.81 -6.81 -9.11
C CYS A 122 2.30 -5.37 -9.13
N THR A 123 1.10 -5.13 -8.59
CA THR A 123 0.51 -3.80 -8.48
C THR A 123 1.38 -2.87 -7.67
N LEU A 124 1.80 -3.28 -6.47
CA LEU A 124 2.68 -2.49 -5.63
C LEU A 124 3.99 -2.15 -6.37
N LEU A 125 4.65 -3.18 -6.92
CA LEU A 125 5.94 -3.00 -7.58
C LEU A 125 5.82 -2.10 -8.81
N ALA A 126 4.74 -2.21 -9.58
CA ALA A 126 4.46 -1.31 -10.67
C ALA A 126 4.22 0.12 -10.15
N LEU A 127 3.47 0.31 -9.05
CA LEU A 127 3.22 1.65 -8.48
C LEU A 127 4.51 2.31 -7.99
N THR A 128 5.42 1.55 -7.39
CA THR A 128 6.74 2.06 -6.96
C THR A 128 7.61 2.54 -8.11
N GLN A 129 7.38 2.05 -9.34
CA GLN A 129 8.12 2.49 -10.52
C GLN A 129 7.52 3.72 -11.19
N LEU A 130 6.23 3.99 -10.98
CA LEU A 130 5.48 4.97 -11.77
C LEU A 130 5.04 6.21 -11.02
N SER A 131 5.11 6.20 -9.68
CA SER A 131 4.64 7.32 -8.87
C SER A 131 5.82 8.15 -8.38
N ASP A 132 5.74 9.47 -8.55
CA ASP A 132 6.66 10.44 -7.94
C ASP A 132 6.38 10.64 -6.43
N LYS A 133 5.66 9.70 -5.80
CA LYS A 133 5.29 9.80 -4.40
C LYS A 133 6.50 9.52 -3.51
N PRO A 134 6.61 10.22 -2.37
CA PRO A 134 7.65 9.94 -1.39
C PRO A 134 7.60 8.48 -0.93
N ALA A 135 8.77 7.90 -0.64
CA ALA A 135 8.91 6.57 -0.05
C ALA A 135 7.98 6.34 1.16
N ALA A 136 7.76 7.38 1.97
CA ALA A 136 6.87 7.33 3.13
C ALA A 136 5.42 6.94 2.77
N VAL A 137 4.90 7.34 1.61
CA VAL A 137 3.54 6.98 1.16
C VAL A 137 3.45 5.48 0.90
N PHE A 138 4.49 4.90 0.30
CA PHE A 138 4.57 3.45 0.08
C PHE A 138 4.70 2.68 1.39
N VAL A 139 5.51 3.19 2.34
CA VAL A 139 5.61 2.58 3.67
C VAL A 139 4.25 2.58 4.37
N ILE A 140 3.48 3.66 4.29
CA ILE A 140 2.12 3.72 4.86
C ILE A 140 1.21 2.68 4.20
N ALA A 141 1.16 2.64 2.86
CA ALA A 141 0.32 1.70 2.12
C ALA A 141 0.66 0.23 2.45
N LEU A 142 1.95 -0.08 2.49
CA LEU A 142 2.46 -1.41 2.84
C LEU A 142 2.19 -1.77 4.28
N ALA A 143 2.47 -0.87 5.22
CA ALA A 143 2.21 -1.11 6.63
C ALA A 143 0.72 -1.33 6.88
N ARG A 144 -0.15 -0.55 6.22
CA ARG A 144 -1.61 -0.76 6.28
C ARG A 144 -2.02 -2.13 5.78
N ALA A 145 -1.53 -2.54 4.62
CA ALA A 145 -1.76 -3.87 4.05
C ALA A 145 -1.36 -4.97 5.04
N ARG A 146 -0.13 -4.91 5.56
CA ARG A 146 0.40 -5.91 6.48
C ARG A 146 -0.34 -5.93 7.82
N MET A 147 -0.74 -4.77 8.35
CA MET A 147 -1.58 -4.72 9.55
C MET A 147 -2.92 -5.40 9.34
N CYS A 148 -3.62 -5.12 8.23
CA CYS A 148 -4.90 -5.76 7.94
C CYS A 148 -4.77 -7.29 7.80
N GLU A 149 -3.69 -7.77 7.18
CA GLU A 149 -3.35 -9.20 7.08
C GLU A 149 -3.13 -9.84 8.47
N LEU A 150 -2.25 -9.25 9.28
CA LEU A 150 -1.94 -9.75 10.64
C LEU A 150 -3.16 -9.77 11.56
N LEU A 151 -4.06 -8.80 11.42
CA LEU A 151 -5.32 -8.78 12.17
C LEU A 151 -6.28 -9.88 11.70
N GLY A 152 -6.33 -10.17 10.39
CA GLY A 152 -7.08 -11.30 9.85
C GLY A 152 -6.58 -12.64 10.36
N GLU A 153 -5.26 -12.85 10.35
CA GLU A 153 -4.60 -14.05 10.87
C GLU A 153 -4.86 -14.24 12.37
N ALA A 154 -4.65 -13.21 13.17
CA ALA A 154 -4.78 -13.29 14.63
C ALA A 154 -6.23 -13.54 15.10
N THR A 155 -7.21 -13.23 14.26
CA THR A 155 -8.64 -13.38 14.58
C THR A 155 -9.25 -14.64 13.95
N ASN A 156 -8.49 -15.43 13.19
CA ASN A 156 -8.95 -16.62 12.45
C ASN A 156 -10.24 -16.37 11.64
N SER A 157 -10.49 -15.12 11.23
CA SER A 157 -11.79 -14.72 10.72
C SER A 157 -11.87 -14.72 9.19
N ILE A 158 -10.74 -14.86 8.48
CA ILE A 158 -10.64 -14.65 7.03
C ILE A 158 -9.49 -15.49 6.44
N GLU A 159 -9.59 -15.84 5.15
CA GLU A 159 -8.40 -16.15 4.35
C GLU A 159 -7.40 -14.98 4.40
N SER A 160 -6.24 -15.18 5.04
CA SER A 160 -5.20 -14.17 5.33
C SER A 160 -4.91 -13.20 4.15
N GLY A 161 -4.99 -13.67 2.90
CA GLY A 161 -4.70 -12.87 1.71
C GLY A 161 -5.60 -11.65 1.47
N ASP A 162 -6.87 -11.70 1.89
CA ASP A 162 -7.82 -10.61 1.59
C ASP A 162 -7.62 -9.37 2.47
N GLY A 163 -7.16 -9.57 3.72
CA GLY A 163 -6.79 -8.46 4.61
C GLY A 163 -5.69 -7.61 4.00
N PHE A 164 -4.66 -8.27 3.44
CA PHE A 164 -3.56 -7.59 2.77
C PHE A 164 -4.03 -6.74 1.57
N ILE A 165 -4.90 -7.31 0.73
CA ILE A 165 -5.44 -6.66 -0.46
C ILE A 165 -6.23 -5.41 -0.09
N VAL A 166 -7.16 -5.54 0.84
CA VAL A 166 -8.00 -4.41 1.27
C VAL A 166 -7.13 -3.28 1.82
N GLY A 167 -6.15 -3.61 2.66
CA GLY A 167 -5.22 -2.60 3.20
C GLY A 167 -4.39 -1.91 2.12
N LEU A 168 -3.85 -2.65 1.14
CA LEU A 168 -3.07 -2.05 0.05
C LEU A 168 -3.93 -1.18 -0.87
N LEU A 169 -5.06 -1.72 -1.33
CA LEU A 169 -5.90 -1.05 -2.33
C LEU A 169 -6.56 0.21 -1.77
N SER A 170 -6.77 0.29 -0.46
CA SER A 170 -7.25 1.50 0.24
C SER A 170 -6.33 2.72 0.11
N ALA A 171 -5.07 2.54 -0.31
CA ALA A 171 -4.11 3.62 -0.49
C ALA A 171 -3.95 4.05 -1.96
N LEU A 172 -4.66 3.43 -2.89
CA LEU A 172 -4.50 3.70 -4.33
C LEU A 172 -4.94 5.11 -4.73
N ASP A 173 -5.87 5.70 -4.00
CA ASP A 173 -6.28 7.08 -4.24
C ASP A 173 -5.09 8.04 -4.10
N ILE A 174 -4.31 7.87 -3.04
CA ILE A 174 -3.10 8.66 -2.76
C ILE A 174 -2.02 8.38 -3.80
N LEU A 175 -1.81 7.11 -4.17
CA LEU A 175 -0.77 6.69 -5.10
C LEU A 175 -1.07 7.12 -6.54
N LEU A 176 -2.35 7.17 -6.93
CA LEU A 176 -2.77 7.52 -8.29
C LEU A 176 -3.24 8.97 -8.46
N ASP A 177 -3.41 9.71 -7.36
CA ASP A 177 -4.00 11.06 -7.33
C ASP A 177 -5.42 11.10 -7.91
N ARG A 178 -6.25 10.13 -7.52
CA ARG A 178 -7.65 10.03 -7.96
C ARG A 178 -8.56 9.63 -6.81
N PRO A 179 -9.85 10.01 -6.82
CA PRO A 179 -10.80 9.54 -5.82
C PRO A 179 -10.86 8.01 -5.78
N LEU A 180 -10.78 7.44 -4.57
CA LEU A 180 -10.76 5.98 -4.37
C LEU A 180 -11.89 5.24 -5.09
N PRO A 181 -13.16 5.73 -5.10
CA PRO A 181 -14.22 5.07 -5.86
C PRO A 181 -13.94 4.95 -7.35
N GLN A 182 -13.37 5.99 -7.98
CA GLN A 182 -13.05 5.97 -9.41
C GLN A 182 -11.92 4.98 -9.74
N VAL A 183 -11.04 4.72 -8.78
CA VAL A 183 -9.97 3.74 -8.92
C VAL A 183 -10.48 2.32 -8.71
N ILE A 184 -11.30 2.09 -7.67
CA ILE A 184 -11.73 0.75 -7.25
C ILE A 184 -12.89 0.20 -8.09
N SER A 185 -13.86 1.03 -8.47
CA SER A 185 -15.04 0.61 -9.25
C SER A 185 -14.71 -0.19 -10.53
N PRO A 186 -13.76 0.24 -11.39
CA PRO A 186 -13.44 -0.49 -12.63
C PRO A 186 -12.65 -1.79 -12.40
N LEU A 187 -12.18 -2.07 -11.19
CA LEU A 187 -11.36 -3.24 -10.91
C LEU A 187 -12.23 -4.49 -10.76
N PRO A 188 -11.79 -5.67 -11.27
CA PRO A 188 -12.52 -6.93 -11.17
C PRO A 188 -12.34 -7.57 -9.78
N LEU A 189 -12.77 -6.86 -8.73
CA LEU A 189 -12.72 -7.30 -7.33
C LEU A 189 -14.09 -7.82 -6.88
N SER A 190 -14.11 -8.72 -5.90
CA SER A 190 -15.35 -9.18 -5.26
C SER A 190 -16.13 -8.03 -4.64
N SER A 191 -17.46 -8.19 -4.50
CA SER A 191 -18.31 -7.21 -3.83
C SER A 191 -17.87 -6.96 -2.39
N GLU A 192 -17.44 -8.00 -1.69
CA GLU A 192 -16.95 -7.94 -0.32
C GLU A 192 -15.70 -7.05 -0.19
N ILE A 193 -14.70 -7.22 -1.09
CA ILE A 193 -13.50 -6.38 -1.11
C ILE A 193 -13.87 -4.92 -1.43
N LYS A 194 -14.76 -4.69 -2.39
CA LYS A 194 -15.21 -3.32 -2.75
C LYS A 194 -15.92 -2.64 -1.59
N GLN A 195 -16.82 -3.35 -0.89
CA GLN A 195 -17.54 -2.85 0.29
C GLN A 195 -16.60 -2.58 1.46
N ALA A 196 -15.61 -3.46 1.69
CA ALA A 196 -14.59 -3.25 2.71
C ALA A 196 -13.77 -1.98 2.45
N ILE A 197 -13.34 -1.74 1.20
CA ILE A 197 -12.51 -0.58 0.84
C ILE A 197 -13.32 0.71 0.84
N LEU A 198 -14.52 0.71 0.23
CA LEU A 198 -15.29 1.94 -0.01
C LEU A 198 -16.23 2.29 1.15
N GLY A 199 -16.79 1.28 1.82
CA GLY A 199 -17.78 1.45 2.89
C GLY A 199 -17.25 1.11 4.28
N HIS A 200 -16.06 0.53 4.40
CA HIS A 200 -15.54 -0.06 5.66
C HIS A 200 -16.51 -1.08 6.27
N GLU A 201 -17.21 -1.83 5.41
CA GLU A 201 -18.21 -2.83 5.79
C GLU A 201 -17.60 -4.24 5.89
N GLY A 202 -18.25 -5.10 6.66
CA GLY A 202 -17.81 -6.48 6.88
C GLY A 202 -16.55 -6.60 7.75
N VAL A 203 -16.03 -7.82 7.84
CA VAL A 203 -14.87 -8.13 8.70
C VAL A 203 -13.61 -7.41 8.19
N LEU A 204 -13.38 -7.43 6.88
CA LEU A 204 -12.28 -6.74 6.21
C LEU A 204 -12.36 -5.22 6.39
N GLY A 205 -13.55 -4.63 6.20
CA GLY A 205 -13.77 -3.19 6.37
C GLY A 205 -13.57 -2.73 7.80
N ARG A 206 -13.95 -3.56 8.78
CA ARG A 206 -13.64 -3.31 10.20
C ARG A 206 -12.14 -3.27 10.46
N TYR A 207 -11.35 -4.21 9.92
CA TYR A 207 -9.89 -4.19 10.08
C TYR A 207 -9.27 -2.97 9.43
N LEU A 208 -9.66 -2.65 8.20
CA LEU A 208 -9.21 -1.45 7.52
C LEU A 208 -9.53 -0.18 8.32
N GLY A 209 -10.78 -0.05 8.79
CA GLY A 209 -11.22 1.10 9.58
C GLY A 209 -10.42 1.27 10.87
N VAL A 210 -10.15 0.18 11.61
CA VAL A 210 -9.34 0.24 12.83
C VAL A 210 -7.89 0.61 12.53
N VAL A 211 -7.29 0.05 11.48
CA VAL A 211 -5.92 0.37 11.08
C VAL A 211 -5.81 1.85 10.70
N MET A 212 -6.73 2.37 9.89
CA MET A 212 -6.77 3.78 9.53
C MET A 212 -7.01 4.70 10.75
N ALA A 213 -7.87 4.28 11.68
CA ALA A 213 -8.07 5.00 12.94
C ALA A 213 -6.79 5.01 13.79
N TYR A 214 -6.04 3.90 13.82
CA TYR A 214 -4.76 3.81 14.50
C TYR A 214 -3.69 4.72 13.87
N GLU A 215 -3.60 4.76 12.54
CA GLU A 215 -2.74 5.70 11.80
C GLU A 215 -2.98 7.16 12.19
N LEU A 216 -4.24 7.49 12.48
CA LEU A 216 -4.70 8.82 12.84
C LEU A 216 -4.80 9.09 14.34
N SER A 217 -4.42 8.13 15.18
CA SER A 217 -4.58 8.21 16.64
C SER A 217 -6.01 8.53 17.08
N ARG A 218 -7.02 8.02 16.35
CA ARG A 218 -8.45 8.19 16.62
C ARG A 218 -8.93 7.14 17.63
N TRP A 219 -8.53 7.31 18.89
CA TRP A 219 -8.75 6.33 19.97
C TRP A 219 -10.20 5.85 20.14
N ARG A 220 -11.19 6.74 19.91
CA ARG A 220 -12.62 6.36 19.99
C ARG A 220 -13.02 5.37 18.91
N GLU A 221 -12.51 5.52 17.69
CA GLU A 221 -12.78 4.61 16.57
C GLU A 221 -12.06 3.28 16.78
N ILE A 222 -10.83 3.32 17.29
CA ILE A 222 -10.06 2.12 17.66
C ILE A 222 -10.82 1.29 18.70
N ALA A 223 -11.34 1.93 19.75
CA ALA A 223 -12.09 1.25 20.81
C ALA A 223 -13.37 0.56 20.31
N ARG A 224 -14.08 1.16 19.35
CA ARG A 224 -15.28 0.56 18.73
C ARG A 224 -14.96 -0.65 17.85
N GLY A 225 -13.71 -0.76 17.38
CA GLY A 225 -13.26 -1.84 16.51
C GLY A 225 -13.18 -3.22 17.17
N GLY A 226 -13.17 -3.28 18.51
CA GLY A 226 -13.11 -4.54 19.27
C GLY A 226 -11.78 -5.29 19.15
N ILE A 227 -10.72 -4.65 18.65
CA ILE A 227 -9.40 -5.27 18.51
C ILE A 227 -8.55 -4.92 19.74
N PRO A 228 -7.93 -5.92 20.41
CA PRO A 228 -7.06 -5.66 21.56
C PRO A 228 -5.91 -4.69 21.23
N ALA A 229 -5.67 -3.72 22.11
CA ALA A 229 -4.63 -2.70 21.91
C ALA A 229 -3.22 -3.30 21.78
N ALA A 230 -2.93 -4.38 22.52
CA ALA A 230 -1.66 -5.10 22.44
C ALA A 230 -1.46 -5.72 21.05
N LEU A 231 -2.50 -6.33 20.48
CA LEU A 231 -2.47 -6.89 19.13
C LEU A 231 -2.25 -5.81 18.09
N LEU A 232 -2.97 -4.69 18.18
CA LEU A 232 -2.80 -3.55 17.26
C LEU A 232 -1.39 -2.97 17.29
N THR A 233 -0.83 -2.81 18.48
CA THR A 233 0.51 -2.24 18.66
C THR A 233 1.57 -3.19 18.11
N ARG A 234 1.45 -4.49 18.38
CA ARG A 234 2.36 -5.49 17.83
C ARG A 234 2.28 -5.54 16.30
N ALA A 235 1.06 -5.64 15.76
CA ALA A 235 0.83 -5.67 14.31
C ALA A 235 1.39 -4.41 13.63
N ARG A 236 1.27 -3.24 14.28
CA ARG A 236 1.81 -1.98 13.74
C ARG A 236 3.33 -1.98 13.64
N LEU A 237 4.01 -2.38 14.71
CA LEU A 237 5.48 -2.41 14.74
C LEU A 237 6.01 -3.39 13.69
N ASP A 238 5.47 -4.62 13.70
CA ASP A 238 5.83 -5.64 12.73
C ASP A 238 5.59 -5.17 11.28
N ALA A 239 4.45 -4.51 11.03
CA ALA A 239 4.10 -4.01 9.71
C ALA A 239 4.99 -2.84 9.24
N LEU A 240 5.41 -1.93 10.12
CA LEU A 240 6.28 -0.82 9.75
C LEU A 240 7.71 -1.27 9.42
N ASP A 241 8.27 -2.16 10.25
CA ASP A 241 9.60 -2.72 10.05
C ASP A 241 9.63 -3.53 8.75
N TRP A 242 8.58 -4.31 8.52
CA TRP A 242 8.39 -5.06 7.29
C TRP A 242 8.25 -4.14 6.07
N ALA A 243 7.38 -3.13 6.12
CA ALA A 243 7.14 -2.23 4.99
C ALA A 243 8.40 -1.48 4.58
N SER A 244 9.19 -1.05 5.56
CA SER A 244 10.49 -0.38 5.33
C SER A 244 11.48 -1.33 4.64
N SER A 245 11.55 -2.58 5.09
CA SER A 245 12.42 -3.61 4.51
C SER A 245 12.04 -3.94 3.06
N VAL A 246 10.73 -4.12 2.79
CA VAL A 246 10.21 -4.36 1.43
C VAL A 246 10.54 -3.18 0.50
N LEU A 247 10.41 -1.95 0.99
CA LEU A 247 10.71 -0.79 0.16
C LEU A 247 12.22 -0.67 -0.14
N GLN A 248 13.09 -0.97 0.81
CA GLN A 248 14.54 -1.02 0.57
C GLN A 248 14.94 -2.08 -0.47
N LEU A 249 14.29 -3.25 -0.43
CA LEU A 249 14.49 -4.31 -1.43
C LEU A 249 14.05 -3.91 -2.83
N THR A 250 13.13 -2.94 -2.95
CA THR A 250 12.55 -2.52 -4.24
C THR A 250 13.08 -1.18 -4.76
N ALA A 251 13.69 -0.37 -3.90
CA ALA A 251 14.27 0.95 -4.22
C ALA A 251 15.67 0.87 -4.85
N ASN A 252 16.50 -0.11 -4.46
CA ASN A 252 17.84 -0.28 -5.02
C ASN A 252 17.83 -1.37 -6.09
N VAL A 253 17.86 -1.02 -7.39
CA VAL A 253 18.57 -1.73 -8.49
C VAL A 253 18.42 -0.92 -9.77
N ALA A 254 19.53 -0.41 -10.31
CA ALA A 254 19.69 -0.27 -11.76
C ALA A 254 19.87 -1.68 -12.34
N PRO A 255 19.17 -2.06 -13.43
CA PRO A 255 19.30 -3.41 -13.99
C PRO A 255 20.78 -3.75 -14.21
N PRO A 256 21.21 -5.02 -14.00
CA PRO A 256 22.56 -5.42 -14.34
C PRO A 256 22.80 -5.04 -15.80
N ARG A 257 23.90 -4.32 -16.07
CA ARG A 257 24.35 -4.10 -17.45
C ARG A 257 24.61 -5.49 -18.02
N ILE A 258 23.72 -5.94 -18.89
CA ILE A 258 23.95 -7.13 -19.72
C ILE A 258 25.15 -6.75 -20.59
N ALA A 259 26.27 -7.43 -20.35
CA ALA A 259 27.49 -7.31 -21.14
C ALA A 259 27.34 -8.09 -22.46
#